data_AF-A0A9X1XWX5-F1
#
_entry.id   AF-A0A9X1XWX5-F1
#
_cell.length_a   1.000
_cell.length_b   1.000
_cell.length_c   1.000
_cell.angle_alpha   90.00
_cell.angle_beta   90.00
_cell.angle_gamma   90.00
#
_symmetry.space_group_name_H-M   'P 1'
#
loop_
_entity.id
_entity.type
_entity.pdbx_description
1 polymer ?
#
loop_
_entity_poly.entity_id
_entity_poly.type
_entity_poly.pdbx_seq_one_letter_code
_entity_poly.pdbx_strand_id
1 'polypeptide(L)' 'MDIDALVKRINELARKAKQEGLSQDELLERAQLRETYLQNVRRNFRQQLESIEIVDK' A
#
# COMPACT_ATOMS: atom_id res chain seq x y z
N MET A 1 4.36 5.03 -11.86
CA MET A 1 4.58 4.06 -10.76
C MET A 1 3.41 3.11 -10.76
N ASP A 2 3.64 1.87 -11.17
CA ASP A 2 2.60 0.84 -11.19
C ASP A 2 2.29 0.38 -9.76
N ILE A 3 1.17 0.87 -9.22
CA ILE A 3 0.66 0.45 -7.90
C ILE A 3 0.51 -1.08 -7.85
N ASP A 4 0.13 -1.69 -8.96
CA ASP A 4 0.03 -3.14 -9.13
C ASP A 4 1.36 -3.88 -8.88
N ALA A 5 2.46 -3.38 -9.44
CA ALA A 5 3.78 -3.97 -9.23
C ALA A 5 4.21 -3.83 -7.77
N LEU A 6 3.90 -2.69 -7.14
CA LEU A 6 4.20 -2.40 -5.75
C LEU A 6 3.43 -3.35 -4.81
N VAL A 7 2.13 -3.54 -5.05
CA VAL A 7 1.28 -4.46 -4.28
C VAL A 7 1.71 -5.91 -4.47
N LYS A 8 2.06 -6.32 -5.69
CA LYS A 8 2.63 -7.66 -5.95
C LYS A 8 3.87 -7.90 -5.11
N ARG A 9 4.80 -6.95 -5.09
CA ARG A 9 6.03 -7.08 -4.30
C ARG A 9 5.77 -7.17 -2.79
N ILE A 10 4.87 -6.34 -2.27
CA ILE A 10 4.45 -6.42 -0.85
C ILE A 10 3.87 -7.81 -0.53
N ASN A 11 3.07 -8.38 -1.43
CA ASN A 11 2.48 -9.70 -1.25
C ASN A 11 3.51 -10.83 -1.33
N GLU A 12 4.51 -10.73 -2.21
CA GLU A 12 5.64 -11.65 -2.26
C GLU A 12 6.40 -11.68 -0.94
N LEU A 13 6.79 -10.49 -0.43
CA LEU A 13 7.47 -10.34 0.86
C LEU A 13 6.62 -10.87 2.01
N ALA A 14 5.30 -10.62 1.99
CA ALA A 14 4.39 -11.14 3.01
C ALA A 14 4.27 -12.68 2.97
N ARG A 15 4.28 -13.28 1.78
CA ARG A 15 4.24 -14.73 1.62
C ARG A 15 5.54 -15.37 2.11
N LYS A 16 6.69 -14.78 1.77
CA LYS A 16 8.01 -15.21 2.25
C LYS A 16 8.12 -15.11 3.78
N ALA A 17 7.65 -14.00 4.36
CA ALA A 17 7.58 -13.81 5.81
C ALA A 17 6.83 -14.93 6.54
N LYS A 18 5.76 -15.45 5.91
CA LYS A 18 4.91 -16.50 6.50
C LYS A 18 5.54 -17.89 6.40
N GLN A 19 6.38 -18.14 5.39
CA GLN A 19 7.00 -19.43 5.14
C GLN A 19 8.34 -19.57 5.86
N GLU A 20 9.22 -18.57 5.70
CA GLU A 20 10.64 -18.68 6.02
C GLU A 20 11.09 -17.59 7.00
N GLY A 21 10.29 -16.54 7.17
CA GLY A 21 10.67 -15.29 7.83
C GLY A 21 11.19 -14.26 6.82
N LEU A 22 11.39 -13.03 7.29
CA LEU A 22 11.99 -11.94 6.51
C LEU A 22 13.36 -11.61 7.08
N SER A 23 14.32 -11.33 6.20
CA SER A 23 15.58 -10.70 6.64
C SER A 23 15.35 -9.22 7.03
N GLN A 24 16.32 -8.61 7.70
CA GLN A 24 16.23 -7.19 8.09
C GLN A 24 16.09 -6.26 6.87
N ASP A 25 16.80 -6.54 5.78
CA ASP A 25 16.70 -5.78 4.53
C ASP A 25 15.30 -5.90 3.92
N GLU A 26 14.71 -7.09 3.92
CA GLU A 26 13.36 -7.31 3.38
C GLU A 26 12.28 -6.68 4.26
N LEU A 27 12.49 -6.60 5.57
CA LEU A 27 11.62 -5.86 6.49
C LEU A 27 11.64 -4.35 6.18
N LEU A 28 12.82 -3.80 5.93
CA LEU A 28 13.00 -2.41 5.52
C LEU A 28 12.35 -2.13 4.16
N GLU A 29 12.59 -2.98 3.16
CA GLU A 29 11.95 -2.90 1.84
C GLU A 29 10.43 -2.94 1.97
N ARG A 30 9.89 -3.91 2.73
CA ARG A 30 8.46 -4.03 2.97
C ARG A 30 7.87 -2.78 3.64
N ALA A 31 8.58 -2.18 4.59
CA ALA A 31 8.14 -0.98 5.29
C ALA A 31 8.06 0.23 4.33
N GLN A 32 9.10 0.45 3.52
CA GLN A 32 9.15 1.53 2.52
C GLN A 32 8.05 1.37 1.46
N LEU A 33 7.85 0.14 0.98
CA LEU A 33 6.80 -0.18 0.01
C LEU A 33 5.41 0.09 0.62
N ARG A 34 5.18 -0.31 1.88
CA ARG A 34 3.91 -0.05 2.57
C ARG A 34 3.63 1.43 2.77
N GLU A 35 4.65 2.20 3.12
CA GLU A 35 4.52 3.65 3.28
C GLU A 35 4.11 4.31 1.95
N THR A 36 4.81 3.95 0.88
CA THR A 36 4.50 4.44 -0.48
C THR A 36 3.07 4.07 -0.89
N TYR A 37 2.64 2.84 -0.61
CA TYR A 37 1.27 2.40 -0.87
C TYR A 37 0.25 3.23 -0.06
N LEU A 38 0.47 3.39 1.25
CA LEU A 38 -0.42 4.15 2.13
C LEU A 38 -0.56 5.61 1.70
N GLN A 39 0.53 6.26 1.28
CA GLN A 39 0.51 7.64 0.80
C GLN A 39 -0.39 7.77 -0.44
N ASN A 40 -0.26 6.85 -1.39
CA ASN A 40 -1.10 6.82 -2.58
C ASN A 40 -2.57 6.56 -2.24
N VAL A 41 -2.85 5.60 -1.34
CA VAL A 41 -4.21 5.30 -0.89
C VAL A 41 -4.83 6.50 -0.17
N ARG A 42 -4.10 7.15 0.75
CA ARG A 42 -4.58 8.35 1.47
C ARG A 42 -4.90 9.48 0.50
N ARG A 43 -4.06 9.71 -0.50
CA ARG A 43 -4.31 10.73 -1.53
C ARG A 43 -5.56 10.42 -2.34
N ASN A 44 -5.73 9.18 -2.78
CA ASN A 44 -6.91 8.76 -3.53
C ASN A 44 -8.18 8.84 -2.68
N PHE A 45 -8.10 8.42 -1.42
CA PHE A 45 -9.24 8.47 -0.49
C PHE A 45 -9.67 9.90 -0.17
N ARG A 46 -8.72 10.82 0.02
CA ARG A 46 -9.03 12.25 0.19
C ARG A 46 -9.74 12.81 -1.06
N GLN A 47 -9.25 12.49 -2.26
CA GLN A 47 -9.95 12.89 -3.50
C GLN A 47 -11.36 12.33 -3.59
N GLN A 48 -11.56 11.07 -3.21
CA GLN A 48 -12.90 10.47 -3.16
C GLN A 48 -13.81 11.21 -2.18
N LEU A 49 -13.33 11.52 -0.97
CA LEU A 49 -14.08 12.27 0.04
C LEU A 49 -14.42 13.70 -0.42
N GLU A 50 -13.49 14.40 -1.08
CA GLU A 50 -13.74 15.73 -1.65
C GLU A 50 -14.77 15.68 -2.80
N SER A 51 -14.89 14.54 -3.48
CA SER A 51 -15.89 14.32 -4.52
C SER A 51 -17.27 13.93 -3.98
N ILE A 52 -17.43 13.72 -2.66
CA ILE A 52 -18.73 13.42 -2.07
C ILE A 52 -19.55 14.72 -2.02
N GLU A 53 -20.46 14.89 -2.98
CA GLU A 53 -21.48 15.93 -2.92
C GLU A 53 -22.60 15.50 -1.97
N ILE A 54 -22.87 16.30 -0.95
CA ILE A 54 -24.01 16.11 -0.04
C ILE A 54 -25.26 16.51 -0.83
N VAL A 55 -26.03 15.52 -1.25
CA VAL A 55 -27.32 15.73 -1.92
C VAL A 55 -28.39 15.87 -0.84
N ASP A 56 -28.56 17.08 -0.29
CA ASP A 56 -29.73 17.40 0.52
C ASP A 56 -30.95 17.55 -0.39
N LYS A 57 -32.08 16.95 0.01
CA LYS A 57 -33.31 16.84 -0.80
C LYS A 57 -34.44 17.68 -0.21
#